data_AF-A0A7J9W5V3-F1
#
_entry.id   AF-A0A7J9W5V3-F1
#
_cell.length_a   1.000
_cell.length_b   1.000
_cell.length_c   1.000
_cell.angle_alpha   90.00
_cell.angle_beta   90.00
_cell.angle_gamma   90.00
#
_symmetry.space_group_name_H-M   'P 1'
#
loop_
_entity.id
_entity.type
_entity.pdbx_description
1 polymer ?
#
loop_
_entity_poly.entity_id
_entity_poly.type
_entity_poly.pdbx_seq_one_letter_code
_entity_poly.pdbx_strand_id
1 'polypeptide(L)'
;MNAPAATEYADEYVHWTERVRATYEAISYTCHHRLGDHQLAERVAVQVVAGLVARPGVFRYFGLPYSGRIAKLAEKRIAEAQQGRLAAVGDWDELRDSLDEVTAAHQEVFVLTCVRGCDDEEVAATLGCDPVAAAGRRDATMALMRHIATPHLSGIAAAEMRS
;
A
#
# COMPACT_ATOMS: atom_id res chain seq x y z
N MET A 1 -18.24 -29.18 -5.05
CA MET A 1 -17.70 -28.27 -6.08
C MET A 1 -17.63 -26.89 -5.45
N ASN A 2 -16.46 -26.48 -4.94
CA ASN A 2 -16.24 -25.15 -4.35
C ASN A 2 -15.06 -24.50 -5.07
N ALA A 3 -15.34 -23.80 -6.16
CA ALA A 3 -14.40 -22.94 -6.86
C ALA A 3 -14.89 -21.47 -7.09
N PRO A 4 -15.77 -20.85 -6.26
CA PRO A 4 -16.07 -19.42 -6.38
C PRO A 4 -15.14 -18.50 -5.56
N ALA A 5 -14.60 -18.97 -4.42
CA ALA A 5 -13.92 -18.10 -3.45
C ALA A 5 -12.55 -17.57 -3.93
N ALA A 6 -11.76 -18.40 -4.62
CA ALA A 6 -10.42 -18.01 -5.07
C ALA A 6 -10.43 -16.87 -6.11
N THR A 7 -11.49 -16.76 -6.90
CA THR A 7 -11.64 -15.69 -7.91
C THR A 7 -12.10 -14.38 -7.26
N GLU A 8 -12.98 -14.46 -6.24
CA GLU A 8 -13.51 -13.28 -5.53
C GLU A 8 -12.41 -12.46 -4.84
N TYR A 9 -11.47 -13.12 -4.14
CA TYR A 9 -10.37 -12.42 -3.48
C TYR A 9 -9.37 -11.82 -4.47
N ALA A 10 -9.16 -12.47 -5.62
CA ALA A 10 -8.30 -11.94 -6.67
C ALA A 10 -8.88 -10.63 -7.24
N ASP A 11 -10.19 -10.60 -7.51
CA ASP A 11 -10.86 -9.40 -8.03
C ASP A 11 -10.83 -8.23 -7.03
N GLU A 12 -11.07 -8.50 -5.74
CA GLU A 12 -10.94 -7.47 -4.69
C GLU A 12 -9.50 -6.96 -4.51
N TYR A 13 -8.51 -7.85 -4.65
CA TYR A 13 -7.11 -7.45 -4.62
C TYR A 13 -6.77 -6.55 -5.81
N VAL A 14 -7.20 -6.91 -7.02
CA VAL A 14 -7.04 -6.08 -8.23
C VAL A 14 -7.73 -4.72 -8.07
N HIS A 15 -8.94 -4.68 -7.53
CA HIS A 15 -9.60 -3.41 -7.24
C HIS A 15 -8.83 -2.57 -6.22
N TRP A 16 -8.18 -3.19 -5.24
CA TRP A 16 -7.30 -2.48 -4.32
C TRP A 16 -6.04 -1.96 -5.01
N THR A 17 -5.37 -2.73 -5.87
CA THR A 17 -4.17 -2.26 -6.59
C THR A 17 -4.50 -1.12 -7.57
N GLU A 18 -5.65 -1.17 -8.24
CA GLU A 18 -6.14 -0.05 -9.07
C GLU A 18 -6.39 1.23 -8.25
N ARG A 19 -6.82 1.11 -7.00
CA ARG A 19 -6.93 2.27 -6.09
C ARG A 19 -5.56 2.82 -5.70
N VAL A 20 -4.56 1.97 -5.49
CA VAL A 20 -3.17 2.40 -5.26
C VAL A 20 -2.66 3.18 -6.47
N ARG A 21 -2.89 2.66 -7.69
CA ARG A 21 -2.55 3.33 -8.94
C ARG A 21 -3.23 4.69 -9.09
N ALA A 22 -4.55 4.75 -8.91
CA ALA A 22 -5.29 6.00 -9.02
C ALA A 22 -4.81 7.05 -7.99
N THR A 23 -4.39 6.59 -6.80
CA THR A 23 -3.80 7.45 -5.77
C THR A 23 -2.44 7.99 -6.20
N TYR A 24 -1.58 7.13 -6.78
CA TYR A 24 -0.30 7.54 -7.35
C TYR A 24 -0.49 8.61 -8.44
N GLU A 25 -1.37 8.36 -9.41
CA GLU A 25 -1.64 9.27 -10.53
C GLU A 25 -2.15 10.64 -10.03
N ALA A 26 -3.08 10.64 -9.07
CA ALA A 26 -3.62 11.87 -8.48
C ALA A 26 -2.57 12.69 -7.72
N ILE A 27 -1.69 12.04 -6.96
CA ILE A 27 -0.61 12.72 -6.22
C ILE A 27 0.42 13.25 -7.21
N SER A 28 0.82 12.46 -8.20
CA SER A 28 1.80 12.86 -9.22
C SER A 28 1.32 14.12 -9.95
N TYR A 29 0.07 14.10 -10.44
CA TYR A 29 -0.55 15.26 -11.07
C TYR A 29 -0.54 16.51 -10.17
N THR A 30 -0.95 16.36 -8.91
CA THR A 30 -1.03 17.49 -7.95
C THR A 30 0.36 18.03 -7.60
N CYS A 31 1.34 17.16 -7.42
CA CYS A 31 2.72 17.53 -7.09
C CYS A 31 3.40 18.21 -8.27
N HIS A 32 3.11 17.78 -9.51
CA HIS A 32 3.65 18.39 -10.72
C HIS A 32 3.31 19.89 -10.80
N HIS A 33 2.06 20.26 -10.54
CA HIS A 33 1.63 21.67 -10.50
C HIS A 33 2.35 22.51 -9.44
N ARG A 34 2.87 21.88 -8.38
CA ARG A 34 3.54 22.57 -7.26
C ARG A 34 5.06 22.60 -7.38
N LEU A 35 5.64 21.61 -8.03
CA LEU A 35 7.08 21.44 -8.16
C LEU A 35 7.60 21.93 -9.53
N GLY A 36 6.75 21.96 -10.56
CA GLY A 36 7.16 22.29 -11.93
C GLY A 36 8.05 21.22 -12.58
N ASP A 37 8.23 20.07 -11.93
CA ASP A 37 9.10 18.98 -12.35
C ASP A 37 8.33 17.66 -12.27
N HIS A 38 8.20 16.97 -13.41
CA HIS A 38 7.46 15.72 -13.52
C HIS A 38 8.14 14.57 -12.76
N GLN A 39 9.47 14.44 -12.89
CA GLN A 39 10.21 13.35 -12.27
C GLN A 39 10.22 13.49 -10.74
N LEU A 40 10.34 14.72 -10.23
CA LEU A 40 10.22 14.96 -8.79
C LEU A 40 8.81 14.68 -8.28
N ALA A 41 7.78 15.04 -9.05
CA ALA A 41 6.40 14.76 -8.69
C ALA A 41 6.08 13.25 -8.63
N GLU A 42 6.56 12.48 -9.61
CA GLU A 42 6.44 11.02 -9.62
C GLU A 42 7.15 10.37 -8.43
N ARG A 43 8.37 10.85 -8.10
CA ARG A 43 9.12 10.36 -6.92
C ARG A 43 8.39 10.66 -5.61
N VAL A 44 7.79 11.85 -5.49
CA VAL A 44 6.94 12.16 -4.35
C VAL A 44 5.75 11.19 -4.30
N ALA A 45 5.07 11.00 -5.42
CA ALA A 45 3.90 10.14 -5.51
C ALA A 45 4.21 8.69 -5.10
N VAL A 46 5.25 8.08 -5.68
CA VAL A 46 5.65 6.70 -5.37
C VAL A 46 6.03 6.54 -3.89
N GLN A 47 6.76 7.49 -3.30
CA GLN A 47 7.13 7.43 -1.89
C GLN A 47 5.93 7.57 -0.95
N VAL A 48 4.90 8.33 -1.34
CA VAL A 48 3.65 8.40 -0.58
C VAL A 48 2.88 7.08 -0.69
N VAL A 49 2.66 6.55 -1.90
CA VAL A 49 1.89 5.30 -2.05
C VAL A 49 2.61 4.11 -1.45
N ALA A 50 3.94 4.02 -1.53
CA ALA A 50 4.73 3.03 -0.80
C ALA A 50 4.46 3.10 0.71
N GLY A 51 4.36 4.31 1.27
CA GLY A 51 3.98 4.52 2.66
C GLY A 51 2.55 4.07 3.00
N LEU A 52 1.64 4.07 2.03
CA LEU A 52 0.30 3.51 2.21
C LEU A 52 0.32 1.98 2.09
N VAL A 53 1.08 1.43 1.13
CA VAL A 53 1.24 -0.02 0.92
C VAL A 53 1.85 -0.71 2.13
N ALA A 54 2.86 -0.11 2.78
CA ALA A 54 3.44 -0.68 4.00
C ALA A 54 2.49 -0.65 5.22
N ARG A 55 1.35 0.05 5.14
CA ARG A 55 0.30 0.10 6.18
C ARG A 55 -1.09 -0.04 5.52
N PRO A 56 -1.40 -1.18 4.90
CA PRO A 56 -2.52 -1.30 3.97
C PRO A 56 -3.90 -1.11 4.62
N GLY A 57 -4.02 -1.33 5.94
CA GLY A 57 -5.26 -1.05 6.69
C GLY A 57 -5.72 0.42 6.62
N VAL A 58 -4.86 1.36 6.17
CA VAL A 58 -5.28 2.75 5.92
C VAL A 58 -6.29 2.87 4.79
N PHE A 59 -6.32 1.93 3.84
CA PHE A 59 -7.25 1.94 2.70
C PHE A 59 -8.68 1.54 3.06
N ARG A 60 -8.91 1.01 4.28
CA ARG A 60 -10.25 0.66 4.80
C ARG A 60 -11.10 1.91 5.07
N TYR A 61 -10.46 3.04 5.35
CA TYR A 61 -11.16 4.28 5.68
C TYR A 61 -11.39 5.13 4.43
N PHE A 62 -12.64 5.46 4.13
CA PHE A 62 -13.02 6.40 3.08
C PHE A 62 -13.34 7.79 3.66
N GLY A 63 -13.06 8.85 2.88
CA GLY A 63 -13.45 10.23 3.19
C GLY A 63 -12.31 11.16 3.64
N LEU A 64 -12.68 12.30 4.24
CA LEU A 64 -11.77 13.39 4.64
C LEU A 64 -10.52 12.95 5.45
N PRO A 65 -10.61 11.98 6.37
CA PRO A 65 -9.42 11.52 7.10
C PRO A 65 -8.37 10.84 6.22
N TYR A 66 -8.79 10.23 5.11
CA TYR A 66 -7.91 9.54 4.17
C TYR A 66 -7.18 10.52 3.26
N SER A 67 -7.90 11.46 2.65
CA SER A 67 -7.30 12.53 1.83
C SER A 67 -6.38 13.44 2.65
N GLY A 68 -6.74 13.76 3.91
CA GLY A 68 -5.89 14.53 4.81
C GLY A 68 -4.57 13.84 5.17
N ARG A 69 -4.56 12.50 5.33
CA ARG A 69 -3.32 11.73 5.55
C ARG A 69 -2.43 11.74 4.31
N ILE A 70 -3.01 11.53 3.13
CA ILE A 70 -2.28 11.59 1.87
C ILE A 70 -1.67 12.97 1.68
N ALA A 71 -2.46 14.03 1.87
CA ALA A 71 -1.97 15.41 1.79
C ALA A 71 -0.81 15.63 2.76
N LYS A 72 -0.94 15.24 4.03
CA LYS A 72 0.14 15.38 5.02
C LYS A 72 1.42 14.64 4.62
N LEU A 73 1.31 13.43 4.08
CA LEU A 73 2.46 12.67 3.59
C LEU A 73 3.11 13.35 2.38
N ALA A 74 2.29 13.80 1.43
CA ALA A 74 2.74 14.51 0.24
C ALA A 74 3.41 15.85 0.57
N GLU A 75 2.85 16.66 1.48
CA GLU A 75 3.42 17.96 1.90
C GLU A 75 4.86 17.80 2.41
N LYS A 76 5.10 16.80 3.26
CA LYS A 76 6.45 16.53 3.78
C LYS A 76 7.43 16.25 2.64
N ARG A 77 7.04 15.42 1.67
CA ARG A 77 7.87 15.05 0.53
C ARG A 77 8.07 16.18 -0.48
N ILE A 78 7.04 16.99 -0.71
CA ILE A 78 7.13 18.21 -1.54
C ILE A 78 8.14 19.18 -0.91
N ALA A 79 8.06 19.41 0.40
CA ALA A 79 9.01 20.29 1.10
C ALA A 79 10.45 19.76 1.02
N GLU A 80 10.66 18.44 1.15
CA GLU A 80 11.96 17.81 0.94
C GLU A 80 12.44 17.99 -0.51
N ALA A 81 11.57 17.84 -1.51
CA ALA A 81 11.89 18.01 -2.92
C ALA A 81 12.31 19.46 -3.25
N GLN A 82 11.54 20.45 -2.78
CA GLN A 82 11.85 21.87 -2.97
C GLN A 82 13.20 22.28 -2.35
N GLN A 83 13.65 21.56 -1.32
CA GLN A 83 14.93 21.77 -0.67
C GLN A 83 16.06 20.93 -1.26
N GLY A 84 15.80 20.15 -2.32
CA GLY A 84 16.78 19.23 -2.92
C GLY A 84 17.18 18.06 -2.00
N ARG A 85 16.35 17.74 -1.00
CA ARG A 85 16.60 16.69 0.01
C ARG A 85 15.76 15.44 -0.19
N LEU A 86 14.87 15.41 -1.18
CA LEU A 86 14.09 14.22 -1.50
C LEU A 86 15.04 13.08 -1.90
N ALA A 87 14.87 11.92 -1.28
CA ALA A 87 15.66 10.75 -1.63
C ALA A 87 15.40 10.34 -3.09
N ALA A 88 16.46 10.00 -3.81
CA ALA A 88 16.38 9.48 -5.19
C ALA A 88 16.05 7.98 -5.19
N VAL A 89 14.94 7.62 -4.54
CA VAL A 89 14.42 6.25 -4.45
C VAL A 89 12.94 6.25 -4.82
N GLY A 90 12.45 5.08 -5.19
CA GLY A 90 11.07 4.87 -5.62
C GLY A 90 10.94 4.92 -7.12
N ASP A 91 10.38 3.85 -7.66
CA ASP A 91 10.00 3.67 -9.06
C ASP A 91 8.60 3.05 -9.05
N TRP A 92 7.69 3.62 -9.83
CA TRP A 92 6.29 3.19 -9.82
C TRP A 92 6.11 1.83 -10.49
N ASP A 93 6.83 1.58 -11.59
CA ASP A 93 6.71 0.31 -12.30
C ASP A 93 7.26 -0.83 -11.45
N GLU A 94 8.41 -0.64 -10.78
CA GLU A 94 8.95 -1.64 -9.84
C GLU A 94 7.99 -1.94 -8.67
N LEU A 95 7.35 -0.91 -8.10
CA LEU A 95 6.37 -1.10 -7.02
C LEU A 95 5.13 -1.84 -7.53
N ARG A 96 4.60 -1.47 -8.69
CA ARG A 96 3.43 -2.10 -9.30
C ARG A 96 3.72 -3.57 -9.60
N ASP A 97 4.83 -3.85 -10.27
CA ASP A 97 5.20 -5.21 -10.67
C ASP A 97 5.37 -6.09 -9.42
N SER A 98 5.96 -5.56 -8.35
CA SER A 98 6.08 -6.27 -7.06
C SER A 98 4.71 -6.57 -6.40
N LEU A 99 3.70 -5.72 -6.60
CA LEU A 99 2.34 -5.97 -6.11
C LEU A 99 1.62 -7.03 -6.96
N ASP A 100 1.87 -7.05 -8.26
CA ASP A 100 1.30 -8.04 -9.17
C ASP A 100 1.86 -9.45 -8.94
N GLU A 101 3.09 -9.56 -8.42
CA GLU A 101 3.73 -10.83 -8.06
C GLU A 101 3.26 -11.42 -6.72
N VAL A 102 2.41 -10.72 -5.96
CA VAL A 102 1.89 -11.22 -4.68
C VAL A 102 1.05 -12.47 -4.91
N THR A 103 1.39 -13.56 -4.22
CA THR A 103 0.72 -14.85 -4.41
C THR A 103 -0.74 -14.84 -3.95
N ALA A 104 -1.58 -15.67 -4.56
CA ALA A 104 -3.00 -15.77 -4.23
C ALA A 104 -3.27 -16.00 -2.73
N ALA A 105 -2.41 -16.76 -2.04
CA ALA A 105 -2.53 -16.99 -0.60
C ALA A 105 -2.35 -15.70 0.22
N HIS A 106 -1.42 -14.83 -0.19
CA HIS A 106 -1.25 -13.52 0.45
C HIS A 106 -2.34 -12.53 0.03
N GLN A 107 -2.80 -12.59 -1.22
CA GLN A 107 -3.92 -11.76 -1.69
C GLN A 107 -5.20 -12.06 -0.90
N GLU A 108 -5.53 -13.33 -0.67
CA GLU A 108 -6.69 -13.77 0.11
C GLU A 108 -6.64 -13.24 1.55
N VAL A 109 -5.53 -13.47 2.25
CA VAL A 109 -5.33 -12.97 3.62
C VAL A 109 -5.35 -11.44 3.66
N PHE A 110 -4.75 -10.79 2.66
CA PHE A 110 -4.75 -9.34 2.53
C PHE A 110 -6.17 -8.80 2.40
N VAL A 111 -6.98 -9.37 1.51
CA VAL A 111 -8.36 -8.91 1.28
C VAL A 111 -9.18 -9.06 2.55
N LEU A 112 -9.16 -10.24 3.18
CA LEU A 112 -9.89 -10.50 4.41
C LEU A 112 -9.52 -9.48 5.50
N THR A 113 -8.23 -9.22 5.69
CA THR A 113 -7.74 -8.40 6.82
C THR A 113 -7.78 -6.89 6.54
N CYS A 114 -7.45 -6.45 5.32
CA CYS A 114 -7.22 -5.04 4.99
C CYS A 114 -8.34 -4.40 4.19
N VAL A 115 -9.03 -5.18 3.36
CA VAL A 115 -10.13 -4.70 2.53
C VAL A 115 -11.46 -4.88 3.26
N ARG A 116 -11.75 -6.11 3.69
CA ARG A 116 -12.98 -6.47 4.40
C ARG A 116 -12.88 -6.17 5.90
N GLY A 117 -11.67 -6.27 6.45
CA GLY A 117 -11.39 -5.85 7.81
C GLY A 117 -11.81 -6.85 8.87
N CYS A 118 -11.72 -8.12 8.52
CA CYS A 118 -11.98 -9.28 9.37
C CYS A 118 -10.94 -9.38 10.49
N ASP A 119 -11.36 -9.90 11.64
CA ASP A 119 -10.46 -10.29 12.72
C ASP A 119 -9.84 -11.68 12.50
N ASP A 120 -8.97 -12.10 13.42
CA ASP A 120 -8.23 -13.37 13.29
C ASP A 120 -9.15 -14.60 13.38
N GLU A 121 -10.30 -14.50 14.07
CA GLU A 121 -11.28 -15.59 14.16
C GLU A 121 -12.07 -15.72 12.85
N GLU A 122 -12.51 -14.60 12.27
CA GLU A 122 -13.19 -14.57 10.98
C GLU A 122 -12.27 -15.03 9.83
N VAL A 123 -11.00 -14.64 9.85
CA VAL A 123 -9.99 -15.12 8.91
C VAL A 123 -9.78 -16.63 9.08
N ALA A 124 -9.64 -17.12 10.32
CA ALA A 124 -9.47 -18.55 10.60
C ALA A 124 -10.65 -19.40 10.10
N ALA A 125 -11.88 -18.94 10.37
CA ALA A 125 -13.09 -19.59 9.91
C ALA A 125 -13.16 -19.65 8.38
N THR A 126 -12.80 -18.56 7.70
CA THR A 126 -12.80 -18.46 6.24
C THR A 126 -11.75 -19.38 5.60
N LEU A 127 -10.54 -19.41 6.18
CA LEU A 127 -9.41 -20.20 5.65
C LEU A 127 -9.43 -21.67 6.12
N GLY A 128 -10.38 -22.06 6.97
CA GLY A 128 -10.46 -23.39 7.55
C GLY A 128 -9.24 -23.76 8.41
N CYS A 129 -8.65 -22.79 9.11
CA CYS A 129 -7.52 -23.01 10.02
C CYS A 129 -7.85 -22.53 11.44
N ASP A 130 -6.91 -22.69 12.38
CA ASP A 130 -7.06 -22.13 13.72
C ASP A 130 -6.66 -20.63 13.78
N PRO A 131 -7.10 -19.88 14.80
CA PRO A 131 -6.78 -18.45 14.95
C PRO A 131 -5.28 -18.13 15.04
N VAL A 132 -4.45 -19.04 15.57
CA VAL A 132 -3.00 -18.82 15.67
C VAL A 132 -2.37 -18.89 14.28
N ALA A 133 -2.77 -19.87 13.46
CA ALA A 133 -2.36 -19.97 12.08
C ALA A 133 -2.84 -18.77 11.25
N ALA A 134 -4.07 -18.30 11.46
CA ALA A 134 -4.61 -17.12 10.79
C ALA A 134 -3.81 -15.85 11.14
N ALA A 135 -3.53 -15.61 12.41
CA ALA A 135 -2.70 -14.50 12.88
C ALA A 135 -1.29 -14.57 12.25
N GLY A 136 -0.66 -15.74 12.22
CA GLY A 136 0.65 -15.93 11.57
C GLY A 136 0.64 -15.62 10.08
N ARG A 137 -0.42 -16.02 9.35
CA ARG A 137 -0.60 -15.67 7.93
C ARG A 137 -0.82 -14.17 7.72
N ARG A 138 -1.60 -13.52 8.58
CA ARG A 138 -1.77 -12.06 8.57
C ARG A 138 -0.44 -11.37 8.76
N ASP A 139 0.32 -11.74 9.78
CA ASP A 139 1.59 -11.10 10.10
C ASP A 139 2.61 -11.27 8.97
N ALA A 140 2.68 -12.47 8.37
CA ALA A 140 3.49 -12.73 7.19
C ALA A 140 3.07 -11.86 5.99
N THR A 141 1.77 -11.73 5.75
CA THR A 141 1.24 -10.88 4.67
C THR A 141 1.55 -9.41 4.90
N MET A 142 1.40 -8.91 6.13
CA MET A 142 1.76 -7.54 6.48
C MET A 142 3.28 -7.30 6.39
N ALA A 143 4.09 -8.30 6.72
CA ALA A 143 5.53 -8.24 6.54
C ALA A 143 5.92 -8.19 5.06
N LEU A 144 5.25 -8.96 4.20
CA LEU A 144 5.43 -8.90 2.75
C LEU A 144 5.09 -7.51 2.19
N MET A 145 3.95 -6.92 2.56
CA MET A 145 3.59 -5.57 2.09
C MET A 145 4.62 -4.52 2.52
N ARG A 146 5.16 -4.63 3.74
CA ARG A 146 6.26 -3.77 4.20
C ARG A 146 7.54 -4.01 3.41
N HIS A 147 7.85 -5.26 3.10
CA HIS A 147 9.02 -5.62 2.31
C HIS A 147 8.94 -5.01 0.90
N ILE A 148 7.80 -5.16 0.21
CA ILE A 148 7.52 -4.56 -1.10
C ILE A 148 7.68 -3.04 -1.07
N ALA A 149 7.14 -2.37 -0.05
CA ALA A 149 7.21 -0.91 0.03
C ALA A 149 8.59 -0.34 0.39
N THR A 150 9.41 -1.08 1.14
CA THR A 150 10.65 -0.55 1.75
C THR A 150 11.66 0.04 0.75
N PRO A 151 11.95 -0.59 -0.42
CA PRO A 151 12.85 -0.03 -1.42
C PRO A 151 12.43 1.35 -1.94
N HIS A 152 11.13 1.66 -1.88
CA HIS A 152 10.55 2.89 -2.39
C HIS A 152 10.35 3.95 -1.29
N LEU A 153 10.89 3.72 -0.09
CA LEU A 153 10.81 4.64 1.04
C LEU A 153 12.18 5.25 1.33
N SER A 154 12.22 6.56 1.59
CA SER A 154 13.46 7.19 2.09
C SER A 154 13.84 6.61 3.47
N GLY A 155 15.12 6.60 3.84
CA GLY A 155 15.58 6.00 5.11
C GLY A 155 14.86 6.55 6.36
N ILE A 156 14.46 7.82 6.33
CA ILE A 156 13.64 8.46 7.39
C ILE A 156 12.20 7.93 7.35
N ALA A 157 11.61 7.79 6.17
CA ALA A 157 10.28 7.20 5.99
C ALA A 157 10.23 5.75 6.47
N ALA A 158 11.22 4.95 6.11
CA ALA A 158 11.32 3.55 6.52
C ALA A 158 11.50 3.41 8.04
N ALA A 159 12.17 4.36 8.70
CA ALA A 159 12.30 4.39 10.17
C ALA A 159 10.97 4.73 10.87
N GLU A 160 10.24 5.74 10.38
CA GLU A 160 8.91 6.13 10.89
C GLU A 160 7.85 5.04 10.71
N MET A 161 8.10 4.07 9.83
CA MET A 161 7.21 2.94 9.56
C MET A 161 7.50 1.69 10.39
N ARG A 162 8.68 1.62 11.03
CA ARG A 162 9.06 0.56 11.97
C ARG A 162 8.67 0.86 13.42
N SER A 163 8.33 2.13 13.72
CA SER A 163 7.73 2.59 14.98
C SER A 163 6.21 2.53 14.92
#